data_AF-A0A918BBB7-F1
#
_entry.id   AF-A0A918BBB7-F1
#
_cell.length_a   1.000
_cell.length_b   1.000
_cell.length_c   1.000
_cell.angle_alpha   90.00
_cell.angle_beta   90.00
_cell.angle_gamma   90.00
#
_symmetry.space_group_name_H-M   'P 1'
#
loop_
_entity.id
_entity.type
_entity.pdbx_description
1 polymer ?
#
loop_
_entity_poly.entity_id
_entity_poly.type
_entity_poly.pdbx_seq_one_letter_code
_entity_poly.pdbx_strand_id
1 'polypeptide(L)'
;MPREVAEQPGAIGCSEPARAAPRGDVRTVPLGGDGPDAGRIAPGDSRCPFEDIEYACTYGEPRPASLTQRYRTRIRNREVRMAQG
;
A
#
# COMPACT_ATOMS: atom_id res chain seq x y z
N MET A 1 7.76 -9.69 -9.66
CA MET A 1 6.76 -9.25 -10.66
C MET A 1 7.24 -8.12 -11.57
N PRO A 2 7.76 -6.97 -11.09
CA PRO A 2 8.18 -5.90 -12.00
C PRO A 2 9.38 -6.27 -12.88
N ARG A 3 10.26 -7.16 -12.39
CA ARG A 3 11.43 -7.63 -13.13
C ARG A 3 11.03 -8.50 -14.32
N GLU A 4 10.10 -9.42 -14.10
CA GLU A 4 9.58 -10.36 -15.07
C GLU A 4 8.81 -9.61 -16.18
N VAL A 5 8.08 -8.55 -15.82
CA VAL A 5 7.45 -7.64 -16.79
C VAL A 5 8.49 -6.88 -17.61
N ALA A 6 9.59 -6.42 -16.99
CA ALA A 6 10.66 -5.72 -17.71
C ALA A 6 11.42 -6.64 -18.68
N GLU A 7 11.56 -7.92 -18.35
CA GLU A 7 12.30 -8.91 -19.15
C GLU A 7 11.49 -9.44 -20.35
N GLN A 8 10.16 -9.24 -20.39
CA GLN A 8 9.29 -9.78 -21.43
C GLN A 8 8.50 -8.67 -22.16
N PRO A 9 8.92 -8.28 -23.39
CA PRO A 9 8.20 -7.29 -24.18
C PRO A 9 6.73 -7.65 -24.39
N GLY A 10 5.83 -6.70 -24.09
CA GLY A 10 4.38 -6.88 -24.18
C GLY A 10 3.72 -7.50 -22.95
N ALA A 11 4.49 -7.86 -21.90
CA ALA A 11 3.91 -8.32 -20.65
C ALA A 11 3.21 -7.20 -19.87
N ILE A 12 2.17 -7.57 -19.13
CA ILE A 12 1.45 -6.71 -18.19
C ILE A 12 1.42 -7.44 -16.84
N GLY A 13 1.67 -6.72 -15.75
CA GLY A 13 1.61 -7.25 -14.40
C GLY A 13 1.08 -6.22 -13.41
N CYS A 14 0.72 -6.70 -12.23
CA CYS A 14 0.29 -5.87 -11.11
C CYS A 14 1.33 -5.97 -9.97
N SER A 15 1.62 -4.85 -9.34
CA SER A 15 2.48 -4.79 -8.16
C SER A 15 2.10 -3.61 -7.27
N GLU A 16 2.45 -3.70 -6.00
CA GLU A 16 2.35 -2.57 -5.08
C GLU A 16 3.12 -1.35 -5.62
N PRO A 17 2.59 -0.13 -5.43
CA PRO A 17 3.20 1.08 -5.98
C PRO A 17 4.66 1.26 -5.59
N ALA A 18 5.00 0.97 -4.33
CA ALA A 18 6.36 1.09 -3.79
C ALA A 18 7.38 0.17 -4.48
N ARG A 19 6.93 -0.91 -5.15
CA ARG A 19 7.80 -1.87 -5.85
C ARG A 19 8.01 -1.51 -7.32
N ALA A 20 7.05 -0.81 -7.93
CA ALA A 20 7.14 -0.34 -9.32
C ALA A 20 7.75 1.07 -9.44
N ALA A 21 7.40 1.99 -8.54
CA ALA A 21 7.85 3.39 -8.59
C ALA A 21 9.37 3.61 -8.74
N PRO A 22 10.27 2.85 -8.07
CA PRO A 22 11.71 3.08 -8.21
C PRO A 22 12.30 2.51 -9.52
N ARG A 23 11.52 1.82 -10.35
CA ARG A 23 12.00 1.16 -11.56
C ARG A 23 11.80 2.06 -12.79
N GLY A 24 12.88 2.34 -13.51
CA GLY A 24 12.84 3.09 -14.77
C GLY A 24 12.61 2.24 -16.02
N ASP A 25 12.57 0.91 -15.87
CA ASP A 25 12.47 -0.07 -16.97
C ASP A 25 11.05 -0.62 -17.20
N VAL A 26 10.07 -0.12 -16.44
CA VAL A 26 8.65 -0.44 -16.59
C VAL A 26 7.82 0.83 -16.63
N ARG A 27 6.69 0.79 -17.33
CA ARG A 27 5.73 1.91 -17.38
C ARG A 27 4.52 1.60 -16.52
N THR A 28 4.23 2.50 -15.58
CA THR A 28 2.99 2.43 -14.79
C THR A 28 1.82 2.94 -15.64
N VAL A 29 0.70 2.22 -15.62
CA VAL A 29 -0.53 2.58 -16.33
C VAL A 29 -1.58 3.02 -15.30
N PRO A 30 -2.16 4.22 -15.41
CA PRO A 30 -3.27 4.64 -14.55
C PRO A 30 -4.53 3.83 -14.87
N LEU A 31 -5.32 3.50 -13.85
CA LEU A 31 -6.57 2.77 -13.99
C LEU A 31 -7.73 3.71 -13.67
N GLY A 32 -8.72 3.80 -14.56
CA GLY A 32 -9.85 4.71 -14.37
C GLY A 32 -9.48 6.21 -14.41
N GLY A 33 -8.31 6.55 -14.94
CA GLY A 33 -7.78 7.92 -14.96
C GLY A 33 -6.99 8.31 -13.71
N ASP A 34 -6.96 7.46 -12.69
CA ASP A 34 -6.20 7.68 -11.46
C ASP A 34 -4.90 6.85 -11.46
N GLY A 35 -3.82 7.47 -11.00
CA GLY A 35 -2.55 6.80 -10.78
C GLY A 35 -2.53 6.08 -9.43
N PRO A 36 -1.56 5.17 -9.20
CA PRO A 36 -1.35 4.60 -7.88
C PRO A 36 -0.84 5.68 -6.92
N ASP A 37 -1.74 6.21 -6.08
CA ASP A 37 -1.44 7.26 -5.11
C ASP A 37 -1.79 6.79 -3.70
N ALA A 38 -0.75 6.42 -2.94
CA ALA A 38 -0.91 5.95 -1.56
C ALA A 38 -1.51 6.99 -0.61
N GLY A 39 -1.45 8.30 -0.94
CA GLY A 39 -2.06 9.37 -0.15
C GLY A 39 -3.56 9.56 -0.43
N ARG A 40 -4.07 9.01 -1.53
CA ARG A 40 -5.49 9.07 -1.93
C ARG A 40 -6.27 7.80 -1.64
N ILE A 41 -5.60 6.74 -1.18
CA ILE A 41 -6.26 5.51 -0.70
C ILE A 41 -6.75 5.75 0.73
N ALA A 42 -7.63 6.74 0.91
CA ALA A 42 -8.62 6.67 1.97
C ALA A 42 -9.73 5.75 1.41
N PRO A 43 -10.20 4.75 2.17
CA PRO A 43 -11.24 3.84 1.69
C PRO A 43 -12.45 4.62 1.16
N GLY A 44 -12.74 4.49 -0.14
CA GLY A 44 -13.86 5.15 -0.81
C GLY A 44 -13.57 6.47 -1.55
N ASP A 45 -12.37 7.03 -1.47
CA ASP A 45 -12.01 8.29 -2.17
C ASP A 45 -11.20 8.09 -3.47
N SER A 46 -10.68 6.90 -3.71
CA SER A 46 -9.92 6.54 -4.92
C SER A 46 -10.84 5.99 -6.02
N ARG A 47 -10.61 6.37 -7.29
CA ARG A 47 -11.27 5.71 -8.44
C ARG A 47 -10.50 4.49 -8.95
N CYS A 48 -9.36 4.17 -8.33
CA CYS A 48 -8.63 2.95 -8.65
C CYS A 48 -9.42 1.73 -8.13
N PRO A 49 -9.84 0.79 -8.98
CA PRO A 49 -10.65 -0.35 -8.56
C PRO A 49 -9.85 -1.42 -7.79
N PHE A 50 -8.52 -1.26 -7.70
CA PHE A 50 -7.63 -2.14 -6.95
C PHE A 50 -7.07 -1.38 -5.75
N GLU A 51 -7.84 -1.37 -4.66
CA GLU A 51 -7.43 -0.89 -3.35
C GLU A 51 -7.52 -2.05 -2.34
N ASP A 52 -6.61 -2.07 -1.37
CA ASP A 52 -6.62 -3.07 -0.30
C ASP A 52 -6.10 -2.45 1.00
N ILE A 53 -6.49 -3.03 2.13
CA ILE A 53 -6.07 -2.62 3.47
C ILE A 53 -4.92 -3.54 3.90
N GLU A 54 -3.78 -2.95 4.26
CA GLU A 54 -2.70 -3.72 4.88
C GLU A 54 -3.03 -3.97 6.36
N TYR A 55 -3.21 -5.25 6.74
CA TYR A 55 -3.57 -5.63 8.10
C TYR A 55 -2.35 -5.97 8.95
N ALA A 56 -2.22 -5.31 10.10
CA ALA A 56 -1.31 -5.74 11.16
C ALA A 56 -1.96 -6.85 12.02
N CYS A 57 -1.82 -8.10 11.60
CA CYS A 57 -2.39 -9.25 12.31
C CYS A 57 -1.58 -9.64 13.56
N THR A 58 -2.27 -9.85 14.69
CA THR A 58 -1.68 -10.35 15.95
C THR A 58 -2.46 -11.54 16.49
N TYR A 59 -1.80 -12.45 17.22
CA TYR A 59 -2.48 -13.57 17.87
C TYR A 59 -3.10 -13.12 19.20
N GLY A 60 -4.44 -13.15 19.27
CA GLY A 60 -5.18 -12.72 20.47
C GLY A 60 -4.96 -11.24 20.82
N GLU A 61 -5.39 -10.86 22.03
CA GLU A 61 -5.14 -9.50 22.52
C GLU A 61 -3.70 -9.39 23.05
N PRO A 62 -2.89 -8.42 22.57
CA PRO A 62 -1.55 -8.22 23.08
C PRO A 62 -1.54 -7.97 24.59
N ARG A 63 -0.61 -8.60 25.31
CA ARG A 63 -0.47 -8.37 26.76
C ARG A 63 -0.27 -6.89 27.08
N PRO A 64 -0.85 -6.37 28.18
CA PRO A 64 -0.63 -5.01 28.62
C PRO A 64 0.86 -4.66 28.72
N ALA A 65 1.21 -3.44 28.29
CA ALA A 65 2.55 -2.88 28.24
C ALA A 65 3.58 -3.65 27.38
N SER A 66 3.19 -4.72 26.69
CA SER A 66 4.07 -5.47 25.78
C SER A 66 4.54 -4.63 24.60
N LEU A 67 5.66 -5.03 23.99
CA LEU A 67 6.16 -4.40 22.78
C LEU A 67 5.11 -4.40 21.66
N THR A 68 4.40 -5.51 21.47
CA THR A 68 3.32 -5.63 20.48
C THR A 68 2.19 -4.63 20.75
N GLN A 69 1.74 -4.49 22.00
CA GLN A 69 0.70 -3.52 22.35
C GLN A 69 1.16 -2.07 22.10
N ARG A 70 2.40 -1.74 22.49
CA ARG A 70 3.00 -0.42 22.28
C ARG A 70 3.18 -0.12 20.79
N TYR A 71 3.63 -1.09 20.01
CA TYR A 71 3.79 -0.97 18.57
C TYR A 71 2.45 -0.78 17.86
N ARG A 72 1.44 -1.62 18.16
CA ARG A 72 0.07 -1.50 17.64
C ARG A 72 -0.54 -0.12 17.95
N THR A 73 -0.32 0.38 19.17
CA THR A 73 -0.78 1.73 19.56
C THR A 73 -0.06 2.81 18.77
N ARG A 74 1.26 2.69 18.59
CA ARG A 74 2.07 3.64 17.83
C ARG A 74 1.62 3.73 16.36
N ILE A 75 1.42 2.60 15.68
CA ILE A 75 1.02 2.59 14.26
C ILE A 75 -0.38 3.17 14.08
N ARG A 76 -1.33 2.81 14.96
CA ARG A 76 -2.69 3.38 14.94
C ARG A 76 -2.67 4.90 15.14
N ASN A 77 -1.89 5.40 16.09
CA ASN A 77 -1.81 6.84 16.34
C ASN A 77 -1.10 7.60 15.19
N ARG A 78 -0.18 6.94 14.48
CA ARG A 78 0.47 7.52 13.29
C ARG A 78 -0.52 7.67 12.15
N GLU A 79 -1.35 6.65 11.89
CA GLU A 79 -2.39 6.70 10.86
C GLU A 79 -3.39 7.83 11.12
N VAL A 80 -3.86 7.99 12.37
CA VAL A 80 -4.76 9.09 12.76
C VAL A 80 -4.18 10.47 12.46
N ARG A 81 -2.87 10.66 12.67
CA ARG A 81 -2.21 11.95 12.40
C ARG A 81 -2.06 12.24 10.91
N MET A 82 -1.84 11.22 10.08
CA MET A 82 -1.72 11.39 8.63
C MET A 82 -3.08 11.68 7.97
N ALA A 83 -4.19 11.24 8.58
CA ALA A 83 -5.54 11.50 8.09
C ALA A 83 -6.09 12.90 8.47
N GLN A 84 -5.40 13.66 9.33
CA GLN A 84 -5.84 14.98 9.84
C GLN A 84 -5.03 16.16 9.30
N GLY A 85 -4.09 15.93 8.37
CA GLY A 85 -3.19 16.95 7.82
C GLY A 85 -3.14 16.97 6.30
#